data_AF-A0A8C7ZC34-F1
#
_entry.id   AF-A0A8C7ZC34-F1
#
_cell.length_a   1.000
_cell.length_b   1.000
_cell.length_c   1.000
_cell.angle_alpha   90.00
_cell.angle_beta   90.00
_cell.angle_gamma   90.00
#
_symmetry.space_group_name_H-M   'P 1'
#
loop_
_entity.id
_entity.type
_entity.pdbx_description
1 polymer ?
#
loop_
_entity_poly.entity_id
_entity_poly.type
_entity_poly.pdbx_seq_one_letter_code
_entity_poly.pdbx_strand_id
1 'polypeptide(L)'
;MVKFLFFFLFRLFNSNNKKNESGNRKTCDVLPPIKTADTMDPFNEEDKMYLFENRLKTFENWPFDKDCTCTPENMARAGFVHTPSDNSPDIAMCFFCLKELEGWEPDDDPQKEHKSHAPSCSFISLTKNVEDLTMEEFFKLQKEKDKIITRKRCIEAITKFEEAAKVRREKIIKTARGEE
;
A
#
# COMPACT_ATOMS: atom_id res chain seq x y z
N MET A 1 -18.12 -24.31 1.01
CA MET A 1 -17.03 -24.98 1.76
C MET A 1 -15.73 -24.17 1.81
N VAL A 2 -15.49 -23.19 0.92
CA VAL A 2 -14.25 -22.38 0.92
C VAL A 2 -14.18 -21.34 2.05
N LYS A 3 -15.32 -20.79 2.50
CA LYS A 3 -15.38 -19.91 3.69
C LYS A 3 -14.93 -20.60 4.99
N PHE A 4 -15.04 -21.93 5.07
CA PHE A 4 -14.61 -22.68 6.25
C PHE A 4 -13.10 -22.95 6.23
N LEU A 5 -12.47 -23.10 5.06
CA LEU A 5 -11.02 -23.32 4.97
C LEU A 5 -10.20 -22.08 5.34
N PHE A 6 -10.70 -20.87 5.05
CA PHE A 6 -10.07 -19.63 5.50
C PHE A 6 -10.03 -19.54 7.03
N PHE A 7 -11.08 -20.02 7.71
CA PHE A 7 -11.13 -20.08 9.18
C PHE A 7 -10.35 -21.26 9.77
N PHE A 8 -10.25 -22.38 9.05
CA PHE A 8 -9.64 -23.61 9.57
C PHE A 8 -8.10 -23.56 9.56
N LEU A 9 -7.50 -22.91 8.56
CA LEU A 9 -6.05 -22.71 8.52
C LEU A 9 -5.56 -21.75 9.62
N PHE A 10 -6.42 -20.86 10.12
CA PHE A 10 -6.11 -19.93 11.21
C PHE A 10 -5.92 -20.62 12.59
N ARG A 11 -6.56 -21.77 12.82
CA ARG A 11 -6.52 -22.44 14.14
C ARG A 11 -5.43 -23.49 14.30
N LEU A 12 -4.96 -24.10 13.22
CA LEU A 12 -4.03 -25.25 13.31
C LEU A 12 -2.57 -24.83 13.49
N PHE A 13 -2.19 -23.59 13.16
CA PHE A 13 -0.80 -23.14 13.28
C PHE A 13 -0.40 -22.68 14.70
N ASN A 14 -1.37 -22.43 15.58
CA ASN A 14 -1.15 -21.80 16.90
C ASN A 14 -0.93 -22.76 18.08
N SER A 15 -0.75 -24.07 17.86
CA SER A 15 -0.68 -25.04 18.97
C SER A 15 0.72 -25.48 19.38
N ASN A 16 1.77 -25.18 18.61
CA ASN A 16 3.12 -25.68 18.92
C ASN A 16 4.15 -24.57 18.97
N ASN A 17 4.34 -23.97 20.15
CA ASN A 17 5.70 -23.65 20.61
C ASN A 17 5.72 -23.39 22.12
N LYS A 18 6.16 -24.41 22.87
CA LYS A 18 6.65 -24.25 24.24
C LYS A 18 8.12 -24.65 24.28
N LYS A 19 8.83 -23.96 25.17
CA LYS A 19 10.17 -24.22 25.72
C LYS A 19 11.30 -23.65 24.83
N ASN A 20 12.42 -23.10 25.31
CA ASN A 20 12.96 -22.80 26.65
C ASN A 20 14.34 -22.13 26.42
N GLU A 21 14.66 -21.09 27.16
CA GLU A 21 15.93 -20.34 27.07
C GLU A 21 17.01 -20.93 27.98
N SER A 22 18.24 -21.09 27.46
CA SER A 22 19.48 -20.93 28.23
C SER A 22 20.69 -20.86 27.27
N GLY A 23 21.64 -19.94 27.53
CA GLY A 23 23.01 -20.04 26.99
C GLY A 23 23.60 -18.77 26.37
N ASN A 24 24.26 -17.99 27.21
CA ASN A 24 25.07 -16.81 26.87
C ASN A 24 26.41 -17.21 26.21
N ARG A 25 26.76 -16.61 25.07
CA ARG A 25 28.16 -16.52 24.59
C ARG A 25 28.36 -15.24 23.75
N LYS A 26 29.28 -14.39 24.20
CA LYS A 26 29.66 -13.10 23.62
C LYS A 26 30.48 -13.28 22.34
N THR A 27 30.20 -12.47 21.31
CA THR A 27 31.17 -12.13 20.25
C THR A 27 31.03 -10.69 19.77
N CYS A 28 32.20 -10.06 19.69
CA CYS A 28 32.69 -8.88 18.95
C CYS A 28 31.77 -8.08 18.02
N ASP A 29 31.95 -6.76 18.10
CA ASP A 29 31.31 -5.67 17.35
C ASP A 29 31.37 -5.87 15.83
N VAL A 30 30.21 -6.17 15.22
CA VAL A 30 30.00 -6.11 13.77
C VAL A 30 28.65 -5.45 13.53
N LEU A 31 28.71 -4.27 12.88
CA LEU A 31 27.60 -3.43 12.42
C LEU A 31 26.71 -2.88 13.55
N PRO A 32 26.25 -1.61 13.46
CA PRO A 32 25.19 -1.16 14.34
C PRO A 32 24.03 -2.16 14.21
N PRO A 33 23.42 -2.60 15.34
CA PRO A 33 22.32 -3.53 15.28
C PRO A 33 21.29 -2.95 14.31
N ILE A 34 20.97 -3.71 13.26
CA ILE A 34 19.70 -3.52 12.57
C ILE A 34 18.71 -3.50 13.71
N LYS A 35 18.11 -2.33 13.97
CA LYS A 35 17.00 -2.26 14.89
C LYS A 35 15.96 -3.17 14.27
N THR A 36 15.92 -4.43 14.69
CA THR A 36 14.75 -5.28 14.57
C THR A 36 13.73 -4.66 15.52
N ALA A 37 13.24 -3.48 15.14
CA ALA A 37 12.01 -2.95 15.64
C ALA A 37 10.96 -3.90 15.07
N ASP A 38 10.60 -4.90 15.88
CA ASP A 38 9.28 -5.54 15.87
C ASP A 38 8.63 -5.62 14.48
N THR A 39 9.31 -6.23 13.51
CA THR A 39 8.83 -6.22 12.13
C THR A 39 7.68 -7.21 12.01
N MET A 40 6.49 -6.63 12.12
CA MET A 40 5.33 -6.86 11.27
C MET A 40 4.71 -8.26 11.36
N ASP A 41 3.54 -8.30 12.00
CA ASP A 41 2.50 -9.29 11.77
C ASP A 41 2.38 -9.59 10.25
N PRO A 42 2.48 -10.86 9.81
CA PRO A 42 2.52 -11.24 8.39
C PRO A 42 1.22 -11.01 7.61
N PHE A 43 0.15 -10.53 8.26
CA PHE A 43 -1.06 -10.10 7.56
C PHE A 43 -1.11 -8.57 7.52
N ASN A 44 -0.31 -8.02 6.60
CA ASN A 44 -0.22 -6.61 6.25
C ASN A 44 -1.62 -5.95 6.21
N GLU A 45 -1.82 -4.84 6.92
CA GLU A 45 -3.06 -4.03 6.87
C GLU A 45 -3.46 -3.68 5.43
N GLU A 46 -2.48 -3.62 4.52
CA GLU A 46 -2.66 -3.34 3.10
C GLU A 46 -3.30 -4.48 2.29
N ASP A 47 -3.20 -5.73 2.76
CA ASP A 47 -3.86 -6.89 2.13
C ASP A 47 -5.37 -6.92 2.48
N LYS A 48 -5.77 -6.25 3.55
CA LYS A 48 -7.18 -6.09 3.90
C LYS A 48 -7.94 -5.33 2.81
N MET A 49 -7.26 -4.47 2.05
CA MET A 49 -7.88 -3.67 1.00
C MET A 49 -8.21 -4.45 -0.27
N TYR A 50 -7.82 -5.73 -0.37
CA TYR A 50 -8.38 -6.60 -1.42
C TYR A 50 -9.88 -6.85 -1.23
N LEU A 51 -10.36 -6.82 0.02
CA LEU A 51 -11.79 -6.94 0.32
C LEU A 51 -12.51 -5.64 -0.03
N PHE A 52 -13.54 -5.75 -0.87
CA PHE A 52 -14.36 -4.62 -1.29
C PHE A 52 -14.88 -3.81 -0.11
N GLU A 53 -15.37 -4.47 0.94
CA GLU A 53 -15.97 -3.79 2.09
C GLU A 53 -15.00 -2.93 2.89
N ASN A 54 -13.71 -3.28 2.88
CA ASN A 54 -12.71 -2.46 3.55
C ASN A 54 -12.43 -1.18 2.77
N ARG A 55 -12.46 -1.25 1.43
CA ARG A 55 -12.34 -0.05 0.59
C ARG A 55 -13.57 0.83 0.73
N LEU A 56 -14.77 0.24 0.70
CA LEU A 56 -16.02 0.99 0.84
C LEU A 56 -16.07 1.80 2.14
N LYS A 57 -15.62 1.21 3.25
CA LYS A 57 -15.55 1.87 4.56
C LYS A 57 -14.64 3.10 4.60
N THR A 58 -13.72 3.27 3.65
CA THR A 58 -12.83 4.45 3.63
C THR A 58 -13.56 5.73 3.23
N PHE A 59 -14.66 5.61 2.47
CA PHE A 59 -15.40 6.75 1.90
C PHE A 59 -16.33 7.41 2.95
N GLU A 60 -15.76 7.85 4.06
CA GLU A 60 -16.46 8.65 5.05
C GLU A 60 -16.52 10.12 4.59
N ASN A 61 -17.73 10.69 4.52
CA ASN A 61 -17.96 12.06 4.04
C ASN A 61 -17.56 12.29 2.57
N TRP A 62 -17.64 11.25 1.73
CA TRP A 62 -17.48 11.40 0.29
C TRP A 62 -18.58 12.32 -0.29
N PRO A 63 -18.24 13.31 -1.14
CA PRO A 63 -19.18 14.35 -1.56
C PRO A 63 -20.26 13.88 -2.55
N PHE A 64 -20.07 12.73 -3.21
CA PHE A 64 -20.95 12.24 -4.26
C PHE A 64 -21.74 11.01 -3.81
N ASP A 65 -23.07 11.07 -3.89
CA ASP A 65 -23.95 10.00 -3.41
C ASP A 65 -24.76 9.36 -4.55
N LYS A 66 -26.00 8.94 -4.29
CA LYS A 66 -26.81 8.05 -5.13
C LYS A 66 -27.13 8.60 -6.52
N ASP A 67 -27.10 9.92 -6.69
CA ASP A 67 -27.42 10.57 -7.97
C ASP A 67 -26.18 10.76 -8.87
N CYS A 68 -25.01 10.29 -8.41
CA CYS A 68 -23.73 10.40 -9.12
C CYS A 68 -23.26 9.05 -9.68
N THR A 69 -22.35 9.08 -10.64
CA THR A 69 -21.64 7.90 -11.16
C THR A 69 -20.47 7.53 -10.24
N CYS A 70 -19.77 8.51 -9.68
CA CYS A 70 -18.64 8.34 -8.77
C CYS A 70 -19.04 8.07 -7.31
N THR A 71 -20.05 7.20 -7.10
CA THR A 71 -20.49 6.81 -5.74
C THR A 71 -19.39 6.05 -4.98
N PRO A 72 -19.43 6.01 -3.64
CA PRO A 72 -18.50 5.22 -2.83
C PRO A 72 -18.37 3.76 -3.27
N GLU A 73 -19.48 3.12 -3.65
CA GLU A 73 -19.49 1.75 -4.14
C GLU A 73 -18.78 1.61 -5.47
N ASN A 74 -18.98 2.53 -6.41
CA ASN A 74 -18.33 2.49 -7.71
C ASN A 74 -16.83 2.80 -7.59
N MET A 75 -16.46 3.75 -6.72
CA MET A 75 -15.08 4.06 -6.37
C MET A 75 -14.37 2.84 -5.77
N ALA A 76 -14.98 2.21 -4.76
CA ALA A 76 -14.44 1.01 -4.13
C ALA A 76 -14.37 -0.19 -5.09
N ARG A 77 -15.32 -0.36 -6.02
CA ARG A 77 -15.26 -1.39 -7.07
C ARG A 77 -14.11 -1.16 -8.04
N ALA A 78 -13.85 0.10 -8.41
CA ALA A 78 -12.69 0.47 -9.23
C ALA A 78 -11.35 0.36 -8.48
N GLY A 79 -11.35 0.01 -7.20
CA GLY A 79 -10.15 -0.20 -6.40
C GLY A 79 -9.64 1.06 -5.71
N PHE A 80 -10.43 2.12 -5.65
CA PHE A 80 -10.08 3.31 -4.88
C PHE A 80 -10.35 3.13 -3.40
N VAL A 81 -9.54 3.81 -2.59
CA VAL A 81 -9.77 4.15 -1.18
C VAL A 81 -9.77 5.66 -1.06
N HIS A 82 -10.60 6.20 -0.18
CA HIS A 82 -10.66 7.63 0.09
C HIS A 82 -9.56 8.02 1.08
N THR A 83 -8.76 9.02 0.70
CA THR A 83 -7.62 9.51 1.48
C THR A 83 -7.63 11.03 1.49
N PRO A 84 -8.64 11.66 2.13
CA PRO A 84 -8.82 13.10 2.09
C PRO A 84 -7.65 13.83 2.74
N SER A 85 -7.38 15.04 2.26
CA SER A 85 -6.48 15.99 2.89
C SER A 85 -7.22 17.30 3.20
N ASP A 86 -6.67 18.12 4.08
CA ASP A 86 -7.29 19.42 4.44
C ASP A 86 -7.54 20.33 3.22
N ASN A 87 -6.72 20.19 2.17
CA ASN A 87 -6.78 21.02 0.97
C ASN A 87 -7.59 20.38 -0.17
N SER A 88 -7.83 19.07 -0.12
CA SER A 88 -8.52 18.34 -1.17
C SER A 88 -9.31 17.18 -0.53
N PRO A 89 -10.62 17.39 -0.28
CA PRO A 89 -11.46 16.45 0.48
C PRO A 89 -11.88 15.23 -0.34
N ASP A 90 -11.65 15.22 -1.65
CA ASP A 90 -12.09 14.19 -2.59
C ASP A 90 -10.92 13.36 -3.17
N ILE A 91 -9.73 13.43 -2.56
CA ILE A 91 -8.60 12.57 -2.98
C ILE A 91 -8.96 11.10 -2.80
N ALA A 92 -8.84 10.35 -3.89
CA ALA A 92 -8.98 8.90 -3.91
C ALA A 92 -7.73 8.24 -4.48
N MET A 93 -7.21 7.22 -3.80
CA MET A 93 -6.02 6.48 -4.20
C MET A 93 -6.37 5.03 -4.51
N CYS A 94 -5.86 4.47 -5.61
CA CYS A 94 -5.98 3.04 -5.83
C CYS A 94 -5.11 2.26 -4.82
N PHE A 95 -5.70 1.33 -4.06
CA PHE A 95 -4.97 0.51 -3.07
C PHE A 95 -3.89 -0.41 -3.68
N PHE A 96 -3.93 -0.63 -4.99
CA PHE A 96 -3.06 -1.56 -5.70
C PHE A 96 -1.94 -0.84 -6.44
N CYS A 97 -2.28 0.07 -7.36
CA CYS A 97 -1.29 0.78 -8.17
C CYS A 97 -0.81 2.09 -7.54
N LEU A 98 -1.43 2.52 -6.43
CA LEU A 98 -1.14 3.76 -5.71
C LEU A 98 -1.32 5.03 -6.55
N LYS A 99 -2.12 4.95 -7.64
CA LYS A 99 -2.49 6.13 -8.41
C LYS A 99 -3.52 6.94 -7.61
N GLU A 100 -3.14 8.16 -7.27
CA GLU A 100 -4.00 9.18 -6.66
C GLU A 100 -4.68 10.02 -7.76
N LEU A 101 -5.95 10.30 -7.54
CA LEU A 101 -6.81 11.18 -8.33
C LEU A 101 -7.62 12.08 -7.38
N GLU A 102 -7.86 13.32 -7.82
CA GLU A 102 -8.66 14.33 -7.13
C GLU A 102 -9.39 15.17 -8.17
N GLY A 103 -10.33 16.01 -7.74
CA GLY A 103 -11.16 16.82 -8.64
C GLY A 103 -12.25 15.99 -9.32
N TRP A 104 -12.86 15.06 -8.58
CA TRP A 104 -13.92 14.20 -9.07
C TRP A 104 -15.18 15.01 -9.39
N GLU A 105 -15.82 14.69 -10.50
CA GLU A 105 -17.11 15.24 -10.91
C GLU A 105 -18.22 14.19 -10.77
N PRO A 106 -19.48 14.59 -10.53
CA PRO A 106 -20.61 13.67 -10.33
C PRO A 106 -20.75 12.59 -11.40
N ASP A 107 -20.43 12.90 -12.65
CA ASP A 107 -20.61 12.03 -13.81
C ASP A 107 -19.38 11.19 -14.18
N ASP A 108 -18.27 11.33 -13.44
CA ASP A 108 -17.07 10.55 -13.65
C ASP A 108 -17.31 9.06 -13.38
N ASP A 109 -16.81 8.21 -14.29
CA ASP A 109 -16.81 6.76 -14.15
C ASP A 109 -15.47 6.32 -13.54
N PRO A 110 -15.45 5.83 -12.27
CA PRO A 110 -14.20 5.51 -11.60
C PRO A 110 -13.38 4.43 -12.32
N GLN A 111 -14.02 3.50 -13.03
CA GLN A 111 -13.27 2.47 -13.77
C GLN A 111 -12.62 3.04 -15.01
N LYS A 112 -13.30 3.94 -15.73
CA LYS A 112 -12.73 4.63 -16.89
C LYS A 112 -11.59 5.54 -16.48
N GLU A 113 -11.77 6.33 -15.43
CA GLU A 113 -10.74 7.21 -14.90
C GLU A 113 -9.50 6.42 -14.47
N HIS A 114 -9.69 5.32 -13.74
CA HIS A 114 -8.58 4.44 -13.37
C HIS A 114 -7.86 3.87 -14.61
N LYS A 115 -8.58 3.36 -15.61
CA LYS A 115 -7.97 2.83 -16.84
C LYS A 115 -7.23 3.90 -17.64
N SER A 116 -7.75 5.13 -17.68
CA SER A 116 -7.13 6.28 -18.37
C SER A 116 -5.81 6.68 -17.69
N HIS A 117 -5.83 6.81 -16.36
CA HIS A 117 -4.73 7.36 -15.57
C HIS A 117 -3.69 6.32 -15.11
N ALA A 118 -4.05 5.04 -15.09
CA ALA A 118 -3.13 3.93 -14.77
C ALA A 118 -3.48 2.67 -15.60
N PRO A 119 -3.30 2.71 -16.94
CA PRO A 119 -3.66 1.60 -17.84
C PRO A 119 -2.91 0.30 -17.57
N SER A 120 -1.76 0.37 -16.89
CA SER A 120 -0.95 -0.79 -16.51
C SER A 120 -1.33 -1.41 -15.16
N CYS A 121 -2.39 -0.92 -14.50
CA CYS A 121 -2.82 -1.46 -13.21
C CYS A 121 -3.41 -2.87 -13.39
N SER A 122 -2.80 -3.87 -12.75
CA SER A 122 -3.26 -5.26 -12.84
C SER A 122 -4.60 -5.50 -12.14
N PHE A 123 -4.93 -4.71 -11.11
CA PHE A 123 -6.20 -4.83 -10.40
C PHE A 123 -7.41 -4.42 -11.26
N ILE A 124 -7.35 -3.24 -11.90
CA ILE A 124 -8.48 -2.76 -12.74
C ILE A 124 -8.65 -3.58 -14.03
N SER A 125 -7.61 -4.35 -14.39
CA SER A 125 -7.60 -5.25 -15.55
C SER A 125 -8.15 -6.64 -15.24
N LEU A 126 -8.50 -6.94 -13.98
CA LEU A 126 -9.06 -8.24 -13.61
C LEU A 126 -10.40 -8.49 -14.31
N THR A 127 -10.58 -9.71 -14.81
CA THR A 127 -11.83 -10.17 -15.43
C THR A 127 -12.76 -10.90 -14.45
N LYS A 128 -12.29 -11.12 -13.22
CA LYS A 128 -12.99 -11.83 -12.14
C LYS A 128 -12.85 -11.03 -10.85
N ASN A 129 -13.77 -11.21 -9.91
CA ASN A 129 -13.60 -10.63 -8.57
C ASN A 129 -12.44 -11.33 -7.85
N VAL A 130 -11.87 -10.67 -6.84
CA VAL A 130 -10.72 -11.19 -6.09
C VAL A 130 -11.07 -12.51 -5.39
N GLU A 131 -12.30 -12.65 -4.92
CA GLU A 131 -12.82 -13.84 -4.25
C GLU A 131 -12.92 -15.06 -5.17
N ASP A 132 -12.98 -14.83 -6.48
CA ASP A 132 -13.10 -15.86 -7.52
C ASP A 132 -11.75 -16.23 -8.15
N LEU A 133 -10.66 -15.62 -7.70
CA LEU A 133 -9.31 -15.93 -8.17
C LEU A 133 -8.80 -17.24 -7.61
N THR A 134 -8.09 -18.00 -8.44
CA THR A 134 -7.26 -19.11 -7.98
C THR A 134 -6.07 -18.59 -7.16
N MET A 135 -5.48 -19.45 -6.33
CA MET A 135 -4.28 -19.08 -5.57
C MET A 135 -3.14 -18.61 -6.48
N GLU A 136 -2.97 -19.24 -7.66
CA GLU A 136 -1.94 -18.85 -8.61
C GLU A 136 -2.20 -17.45 -9.19
N GLU A 137 -3.44 -17.15 -9.58
CA GLU A 137 -3.82 -15.81 -10.06
C GLU A 137 -3.61 -14.76 -8.95
N PHE A 138 -3.99 -15.06 -7.72
CA PHE A 138 -3.80 -14.16 -6.57
C PHE A 138 -2.31 -13.91 -6.29
N PHE A 139 -1.45 -14.94 -6.26
CA PHE A 139 -0.01 -14.74 -6.06
C PHE A 139 0.64 -13.96 -7.20
N LYS A 140 0.18 -14.12 -8.45
CA LYS A 140 0.64 -13.27 -9.56
C LYS A 140 0.24 -11.81 -9.34
N LEU A 141 -1.00 -11.57 -8.92
CA LEU A 141 -1.48 -10.21 -8.61
C LEU A 141 -0.67 -9.58 -7.47
N GLN A 142 -0.44 -10.32 -6.37
CA GLN A 142 0.35 -9.85 -5.24
C GLN A 142 1.79 -9.53 -5.64
N LYS A 143 2.41 -10.38 -6.45
CA LYS A 143 3.75 -10.13 -7.00
C LYS A 143 3.81 -8.80 -7.77
N GLU A 144 2.78 -8.48 -8.56
CA GLU A 144 2.74 -7.18 -9.25
C GLU A 144 2.60 -6.01 -8.28
N LYS A 145 1.81 -6.15 -7.20
CA LYS A 145 1.73 -5.15 -6.12
C LYS A 145 3.09 -4.95 -5.45
N ASP A 146 3.76 -6.04 -5.07
CA ASP A 146 5.06 -5.98 -4.38
C ASP A 146 6.13 -5.27 -5.21
N LYS A 147 6.11 -5.46 -6.54
CA LYS A 147 6.99 -4.71 -7.46
C LYS A 147 6.72 -3.21 -7.40
N ILE A 148 5.46 -2.79 -7.35
CA ILE A 148 5.06 -1.39 -7.28
C ILE A 148 5.54 -0.78 -5.96
N ILE A 149 5.27 -1.45 -4.83
CA ILE A 149 5.70 -1.00 -3.50
C ILE A 149 7.23 -0.91 -3.41
N THR A 150 7.93 -1.96 -3.85
CA THR A 150 9.40 -1.99 -3.83
C THR A 150 9.97 -0.85 -4.67
N ARG A 151 9.44 -0.65 -5.89
CA ARG A 151 9.88 0.45 -6.77
C ARG A 151 9.65 1.82 -6.11
N LYS A 152 8.47 2.06 -5.53
CA LYS A 152 8.15 3.31 -4.83
C LYS A 152 9.14 3.58 -3.70
N ARG A 153 9.37 2.59 -2.83
CA ARG A 153 10.35 2.69 -1.72
C ARG A 153 11.76 2.99 -2.21
N CYS A 154 12.21 2.34 -3.29
CA CYS A 154 13.52 2.60 -3.89
C CYS A 154 13.63 4.04 -4.42
N ILE A 155 12.62 4.52 -5.15
CA ILE A 155 12.61 5.88 -5.69
C ILE A 155 12.64 6.90 -4.55
N GLU A 156 11.79 6.75 -3.54
CA GLU A 156 11.77 7.64 -2.38
C GLU A 156 13.11 7.67 -1.64
N ALA A 157 13.78 6.52 -1.49
CA ALA A 157 15.10 6.46 -0.87
C ALA A 157 16.16 7.19 -1.70
N ILE A 158 16.11 7.07 -3.04
CA ILE A 158 17.02 7.77 -3.95
C ILE A 158 16.77 9.28 -3.87
N THR A 159 15.53 9.74 -3.96
CA THR A 159 15.19 11.16 -3.87
C THR A 159 15.67 11.79 -2.56
N LYS A 160 15.42 11.13 -1.42
CA LYS A 160 15.91 11.60 -0.11
C LYS A 160 17.43 11.70 -0.06
N PHE A 161 18.13 10.73 -0.66
CA PHE A 161 19.59 10.76 -0.74
C PHE A 161 20.09 11.92 -1.60
N GLU A 162 19.47 12.16 -2.77
CA GLU A 162 19.82 13.25 -3.66
C GLU A 162 19.62 14.63 -3.02
N GLU A 163 18.49 14.81 -2.32
CA GLU A 163 18.21 16.03 -1.56
C GLU A 163 19.24 16.26 -0.45
N ALA A 164 19.55 15.23 0.34
CA ALA A 164 20.57 15.31 1.39
C ALA A 164 21.96 15.62 0.81
N ALA A 165 22.31 15.02 -0.33
CA ALA A 165 23.56 15.27 -1.02
C ALA A 165 23.64 16.71 -1.55
N LYS A 166 22.53 17.26 -2.07
CA LYS A 166 22.43 18.66 -2.50
C LYS A 166 22.67 19.62 -1.34
N VAL A 167 21.95 19.44 -0.22
CA VAL A 167 22.12 20.25 1.00
C VAL A 167 23.56 20.20 1.51
N ARG A 168 24.17 19.00 1.53
CA ARG A 168 25.56 18.85 1.97
C ARG A 168 26.53 19.58 1.03
N ARG A 169 26.32 19.47 -0.29
CA ARG A 169 27.15 20.17 -1.29
C ARG A 169 27.07 21.68 -1.14
N GLU A 170 25.88 22.23 -0.96
CA GLU A 170 25.67 23.67 -0.73
C GLU A 170 26.41 24.15 0.53
N LYS A 171 26.36 23.37 1.62
CA LYS A 171 27.11 23.68 2.85
C LYS A 171 28.62 23.70 2.62
N ILE A 172 29.16 22.73 1.88
CA ILE A 172 30.58 22.68 1.54
C ILE A 172 30.99 23.92 0.73
N ILE A 173 30.16 24.34 -0.23
CA ILE A 173 30.43 25.52 -1.06
C ILE A 173 30.43 26.81 -0.22
N LYS A 174 29.44 26.99 0.68
CA LYS A 174 29.36 28.15 1.58
C LYS A 174 30.58 28.25 2.49
N THR A 175 30.95 27.14 3.14
CA THR A 175 32.15 27.07 3.98
C THR A 175 33.42 27.38 3.20
N ALA A 176 33.55 26.90 1.95
CA ALA A 176 34.71 27.21 1.11
C ALA A 176 34.80 28.70 0.69
N ARG A 177 33.68 29.42 0.69
CA ARG A 177 33.60 30.86 0.38
C ARG A 177 33.78 31.77 1.60
N GLY A 178 33.83 31.21 2.81
CA GLY A 178 33.87 32.00 4.06
C GLY A 178 32.55 32.68 4.40
N GLU A 179 31.44 32.20 3.83
CA GLU A 179 30.08 32.62 4.14
C GLU A 179 29.55 31.69 5.25
N GLU A 180 29.68 32.09 6.52
CA GLU A 180 29.08 31.39 7.67
C GLU A 180 27.64 31.85 7.94
#